data_AF-A0A7D7ZW80-F1
#
_entry.id   AF-A0A7D7ZW80-F1
#
_cell.length_a   1.000
_cell.length_b   1.000
_cell.length_c   1.000
_cell.angle_alpha   90.00
_cell.angle_beta   90.00
_cell.angle_gamma   90.00
#
_symmetry.space_group_name_H-M   'P 1'
#
loop_
_entity.id
_entity.type
_entity.pdbx_description
1 polymer ?
#
loop_
_entity_poly.entity_id
_entity_poly.type
_entity_poly.pdbx_seq_one_letter_code
_entity_poly.pdbx_strand_id
1 'polypeptide(L)'
;MKKIKFLYLTIFMIMALTPISCKAQAPQPDIQTAIIGTWLAEDDPNVKLVFNSDGTYKTYYDNELTGTYTYSFSHQCGSESDEKAWFLKTIHQEYLDQACYEVYGANADNNRTLSMREMRIGKLFIYTKQ
;
A
#
# COMPACT_ATOMS: atom_id res chain seq x y z
N MET A 1 60.64 -0.70 -33.07
CA MET A 1 59.45 -0.04 -32.49
C MET A 1 58.17 -0.62 -33.10
N LYS A 2 57.66 -1.75 -32.61
CA LYS A 2 56.32 -2.26 -32.97
C LYS A 2 55.85 -3.21 -31.87
N LYS A 3 55.24 -2.65 -30.81
CA LYS A 3 54.38 -3.38 -29.88
C LYS A 3 53.29 -2.40 -29.45
N ILE A 4 52.11 -2.92 -29.10
CA ILE A 4 50.88 -2.18 -28.76
C ILE A 4 49.96 -1.91 -29.97
N LYS A 5 49.40 -2.99 -30.53
CA LYS A 5 48.09 -2.94 -31.22
C LYS A 5 47.09 -3.98 -30.69
N PHE A 6 47.47 -4.79 -29.70
CA PHE A 6 46.66 -5.94 -29.27
C PHE A 6 45.90 -5.73 -27.95
N LEU A 7 46.11 -4.59 -27.26
CA LEU A 7 45.53 -4.36 -25.93
C LEU A 7 44.14 -3.69 -25.97
N TYR A 8 43.77 -3.05 -27.08
CA TYR A 8 42.49 -2.34 -27.19
C TYR A 8 41.33 -3.21 -27.70
N LEU A 9 41.62 -4.36 -28.32
CA LEU A 9 40.59 -5.24 -28.87
C LEU A 9 39.90 -6.10 -27.78
N THR A 10 40.59 -6.39 -26.68
CA THR A 10 40.05 -7.20 -25.58
C THR A 10 39.18 -6.42 -24.59
N ILE A 11 39.36 -5.10 -24.48
CA ILE A 11 38.57 -4.26 -23.55
C ILE A 11 37.17 -3.96 -24.09
N PHE A 12 36.99 -3.92 -25.41
CA PHE A 12 35.69 -3.64 -26.03
C PHE A 12 34.71 -4.82 -25.98
N MET A 13 35.20 -6.05 -25.74
CA MET A 13 34.40 -7.27 -25.80
C MET A 13 33.74 -7.65 -24.46
N ILE A 14 34.17 -7.05 -23.34
CA ILE A 14 33.66 -7.38 -21.99
C ILE A 14 32.46 -6.49 -21.61
N MET A 15 32.26 -5.35 -22.29
CA MET A 15 31.19 -4.39 -21.96
C MET A 15 29.82 -4.73 -22.58
N ALA A 16 29.72 -5.81 -23.35
CA ALA A 16 28.52 -6.16 -24.13
C ALA A 16 27.61 -7.24 -23.52
N LEU A 17 27.88 -7.74 -22.31
CA LEU A 17 27.20 -8.93 -21.76
C LEU A 17 26.56 -8.76 -20.37
N THR A 18 26.24 -7.53 -19.95
CA THR A 18 25.34 -7.36 -18.80
C THR A 18 23.91 -7.21 -19.32
N PRO A 19 23.03 -8.21 -19.18
CA PRO A 19 21.61 -7.97 -19.40
C PRO A 19 21.19 -6.91 -18.39
N ILE A 20 20.81 -5.74 -18.88
CA ILE A 20 20.01 -4.79 -18.13
C ILE A 20 18.67 -5.49 -17.91
N SER A 21 18.59 -6.32 -16.87
CA SER A 21 17.33 -6.79 -16.33
C SER A 21 16.66 -5.57 -15.71
N CYS A 22 16.05 -4.75 -16.56
CA CYS A 22 14.88 -3.99 -16.17
C CYS A 22 13.87 -5.03 -15.70
N LYS A 23 13.84 -5.33 -14.41
CA LYS A 23 12.60 -5.80 -13.81
C LYS A 23 11.62 -4.68 -14.04
N ALA A 24 10.82 -4.78 -15.10
CA ALA A 24 9.64 -3.96 -15.25
C ALA A 24 8.92 -4.06 -13.90
N GLN A 25 8.81 -2.94 -13.18
CA GLN A 25 7.95 -2.88 -12.00
C GLN A 25 6.59 -3.35 -12.50
N ALA A 26 6.12 -4.48 -11.97
CA ALA A 26 4.74 -4.87 -12.18
C ALA A 26 3.89 -3.64 -11.80
N PRO A 27 2.84 -3.32 -12.58
CA PRO A 27 1.94 -2.24 -12.21
C PRO A 27 1.55 -2.45 -10.74
N GLN A 28 1.91 -1.49 -9.86
CA GLN A 28 1.46 -1.55 -8.48
C GLN A 28 -0.08 -1.57 -8.53
N PRO A 29 -0.72 -2.54 -7.87
CA PRO A 29 -2.17 -2.63 -7.92
C PRO A 29 -2.77 -1.32 -7.40
N ASP A 30 -3.79 -0.81 -8.10
CA ASP A 30 -4.50 0.38 -7.67
C ASP A 30 -4.99 0.16 -6.24
N ILE A 31 -4.56 1.01 -5.32
CA ILE A 31 -4.83 0.88 -3.89
C ILE A 31 -6.32 0.75 -3.59
N GLN A 32 -7.16 1.38 -4.41
CA GLN A 32 -8.63 1.34 -4.31
C GLN A 32 -9.16 -0.08 -4.49
N THR A 33 -8.52 -0.86 -5.37
CA THR A 33 -8.86 -2.27 -5.61
C THR A 33 -8.11 -3.21 -4.66
N ALA A 34 -6.85 -2.89 -4.34
CA ALA A 34 -5.96 -3.76 -3.58
C ALA A 34 -6.38 -3.91 -2.11
N ILE A 35 -7.02 -2.86 -1.54
CA ILE A 35 -7.53 -2.87 -0.16
C ILE A 35 -8.75 -3.77 0.03
N ILE A 36 -9.49 -4.11 -1.02
CA ILE A 36 -10.71 -4.92 -0.90
C ILE A 36 -10.36 -6.29 -0.31
N GLY A 37 -11.08 -6.69 0.73
CA GLY A 37 -10.88 -7.95 1.45
C GLY A 37 -10.90 -7.81 2.97
N THR A 38 -10.51 -8.90 3.63
CA THR A 38 -10.47 -9.02 5.09
C THR A 38 -9.03 -8.87 5.59
N TRP A 39 -8.85 -8.04 6.61
CA TRP A 39 -7.56 -7.72 7.19
C TRP A 39 -7.59 -7.93 8.69
N LEU A 40 -6.61 -8.64 9.22
CA LEU A 40 -6.45 -8.90 10.65
C LEU A 40 -5.32 -8.04 11.19
N ALA A 41 -5.50 -7.34 12.31
CA ALA A 41 -4.44 -6.51 12.86
C ALA A 41 -3.30 -7.40 13.37
N GLU A 42 -2.06 -6.95 13.17
CA GLU A 42 -0.87 -7.68 13.64
C GLU A 42 -0.63 -7.52 15.14
N ASP A 43 -1.01 -6.37 15.72
CA ASP A 43 -0.85 -6.08 17.14
C ASP A 43 -1.98 -6.66 18.01
N ASP A 44 -3.15 -6.90 17.42
CA ASP A 44 -4.31 -7.50 18.09
C ASP A 44 -5.14 -8.36 17.11
N PRO A 45 -5.01 -9.70 17.14
CA PRO A 45 -5.72 -10.59 16.22
C PRO A 45 -7.23 -10.62 16.43
N ASN A 46 -7.76 -9.99 17.49
CA ASN A 46 -9.21 -9.86 17.66
C ASN A 46 -9.77 -8.73 16.79
N VAL A 47 -8.94 -7.77 16.37
CA VAL A 47 -9.31 -6.65 15.50
C VAL A 47 -9.28 -7.09 14.03
N LYS A 48 -10.44 -6.97 13.38
CA LYS A 48 -10.62 -7.32 11.96
C LYS A 48 -11.30 -6.21 11.19
N LEU A 49 -10.78 -5.92 10.00
CA LEU A 49 -11.32 -4.97 9.04
C LEU A 49 -11.84 -5.70 7.81
N VAL A 50 -12.96 -5.26 7.25
CA VAL A 50 -13.50 -5.78 5.98
C VAL A 50 -13.82 -4.61 5.06
N PHE A 51 -13.11 -4.50 3.95
CA PHE A 51 -13.36 -3.53 2.88
C PHE A 51 -14.10 -4.21 1.72
N ASN A 52 -15.26 -3.69 1.37
CA ASN A 52 -16.11 -4.21 0.30
C ASN A 52 -16.06 -3.31 -0.94
N SER A 53 -16.23 -3.90 -2.13
CA SER A 53 -16.20 -3.18 -3.41
C SER A 53 -17.32 -2.15 -3.59
N ASP A 54 -18.33 -2.17 -2.72
CA ASP A 54 -19.44 -1.20 -2.70
C ASP A 54 -19.10 0.10 -1.93
N GLY A 55 -17.86 0.24 -1.44
CA GLY A 55 -17.43 1.40 -0.65
C GLY A 55 -17.80 1.30 0.84
N THR A 56 -18.24 0.13 1.32
CA THR A 56 -18.46 -0.11 2.75
C THR A 56 -17.23 -0.73 3.43
N TYR A 57 -16.96 -0.24 4.64
CA TYR A 57 -15.86 -0.66 5.50
C TYR A 57 -16.46 -1.09 6.84
N LYS A 58 -16.14 -2.28 7.32
CA LYS A 58 -16.65 -2.82 8.60
C LYS A 58 -15.50 -3.13 9.54
N THR A 59 -15.69 -2.79 10.81
CA THR A 59 -14.77 -3.13 11.89
C THR A 59 -15.38 -4.21 12.77
N TYR A 60 -14.54 -5.11 13.26
CA TYR A 60 -14.91 -6.16 14.17
C TYR A 60 -13.90 -6.25 15.31
N TYR A 61 -14.38 -6.68 16.48
CA TYR A 61 -13.57 -7.09 17.63
C TYR A 61 -14.14 -8.41 18.14
N ASP A 62 -13.31 -9.44 18.33
CA ASP A 62 -13.75 -10.79 18.73
C ASP A 62 -14.85 -11.37 17.81
N ASN A 63 -14.78 -11.06 16.51
CA ASN A 63 -15.80 -11.38 15.49
C ASN A 63 -17.16 -10.71 15.65
N GLU A 64 -17.34 -9.85 16.65
CA GLU A 64 -18.52 -9.01 16.79
C GLU A 64 -18.36 -7.73 15.97
N LEU A 65 -19.42 -7.30 15.27
CA LEU A 65 -19.42 -6.08 14.48
C LEU A 65 -19.36 -4.87 15.43
N THR A 66 -18.32 -4.06 15.31
CA THR A 66 -18.13 -2.86 16.15
C THR A 66 -18.44 -1.56 15.43
N GLY A 67 -18.49 -1.58 14.09
CA GLY A 67 -18.80 -0.39 13.32
C GLY A 67 -18.98 -0.67 11.83
N THR A 68 -19.82 0.15 11.20
CA THR A 68 -19.99 0.17 9.74
C THR A 68 -19.79 1.59 9.24
N TYR A 69 -18.99 1.71 8.20
CA TYR A 69 -18.53 2.97 7.65
C TYR A 69 -18.68 2.96 6.14
N THR A 70 -18.81 4.15 5.55
CA THR A 70 -18.42 4.35 4.15
C THR A 70 -16.94 4.72 4.09
N TYR A 71 -16.28 4.38 2.99
CA TYR A 71 -14.89 4.78 2.78
C TYR A 71 -14.65 5.32 1.37
N SER A 72 -13.65 6.18 1.24
CA SER A 72 -13.18 6.72 -0.03
C SER A 72 -11.68 7.00 0.00
N PHE A 73 -11.05 6.94 -1.18
CA PHE A 73 -9.65 7.31 -1.36
C PHE A 73 -9.51 8.64 -2.08
N SER A 74 -8.54 9.45 -1.64
CA SER A 74 -8.17 10.71 -2.27
C SER A 74 -6.74 11.12 -1.92
N HIS A 75 -6.19 12.09 -2.64
CA HIS A 75 -4.94 12.76 -2.31
C HIS A 75 -5.12 13.90 -1.28
N GLN A 76 -6.28 13.96 -0.63
CA GLN A 76 -6.63 14.95 0.37
C GLN A 76 -7.52 14.33 1.45
N CYS A 77 -7.30 14.66 2.72
CA CYS A 77 -8.22 14.34 3.82
C CYS A 77 -8.19 15.44 4.89
N GLY A 78 -9.33 16.09 5.12
CA GLY A 78 -9.38 17.28 5.97
C GLY A 78 -8.56 18.43 5.37
N SER A 79 -7.66 19.01 6.16
CA SER A 79 -6.74 20.07 5.74
C SER A 79 -5.46 19.55 5.06
N GLU A 80 -5.20 18.24 5.11
CA GLU A 80 -3.99 17.64 4.57
C GLU A 80 -4.20 17.27 3.10
N SER A 81 -3.22 17.58 2.25
CA SER A 81 -3.22 17.31 0.81
C SER A 81 -1.81 16.99 0.33
N ASP A 82 -1.64 15.88 -0.37
CA ASP A 82 -0.37 15.45 -0.96
C ASP A 82 -0.63 14.56 -2.19
N GLU A 83 -0.16 15.01 -3.36
CA GLU A 83 -0.32 14.31 -4.64
C GLU A 83 0.40 12.95 -4.70
N LYS A 84 1.31 12.67 -3.76
CA LYS A 84 2.08 11.43 -3.68
C LYS A 84 1.55 10.47 -2.62
N ALA A 85 0.71 10.95 -1.70
CA ALA A 85 0.16 10.15 -0.62
C ALA A 85 -1.29 9.77 -0.91
N TRP A 86 -1.67 8.54 -0.59
CA TRP A 86 -3.07 8.12 -0.60
C TRP A 86 -3.65 8.28 0.80
N PHE A 87 -4.80 8.94 0.88
CA PHE A 87 -5.57 9.04 2.11
C PHE A 87 -6.84 8.22 2.00
N LEU A 88 -7.12 7.44 3.04
CA LEU A 88 -8.38 6.77 3.28
C LEU A 88 -9.21 7.63 4.22
N LYS A 89 -10.36 8.09 3.74
CA LYS A 89 -11.38 8.71 4.56
C LYS A 89 -12.43 7.67 4.93
N THR A 90 -12.78 7.58 6.20
CA THR A 90 -13.89 6.73 6.68
C THR A 90 -14.94 7.60 7.36
N ILE A 91 -16.23 7.30 7.14
CA ILE A 91 -17.35 8.00 7.77
C ILE A 91 -18.26 6.97 8.42
N HIS A 92 -18.47 7.06 9.73
CA HIS A 92 -19.37 6.15 10.45
C HIS A 92 -20.81 6.32 9.94
N GLN A 93 -21.50 5.24 9.59
CA GLN A 93 -22.82 5.35 8.95
C GLN A 93 -23.91 5.90 9.89
N GLU A 94 -23.82 5.60 11.19
CA GLU A 94 -24.78 6.08 12.19
C GLU A 94 -24.43 7.48 12.75
N TYR A 95 -23.23 7.63 13.31
CA TYR A 95 -22.82 8.85 14.01
C TYR A 95 -22.19 9.93 13.11
N LEU A 96 -21.85 9.58 11.86
CA LEU A 96 -21.23 10.46 10.86
C LEU A 96 -19.83 10.97 11.22
N ASP A 97 -19.20 10.38 12.24
CA ASP A 97 -17.81 10.62 12.62
C ASP A 97 -16.88 10.33 11.46
N GLN A 98 -15.89 11.20 11.27
CA GLN A 98 -14.91 11.04 10.21
C GLN A 98 -13.53 10.71 10.80
N ALA A 99 -12.83 9.77 10.16
CA ALA A 99 -11.42 9.52 10.41
C ALA A 99 -10.64 9.54 9.08
N CYS A 100 -9.37 9.94 9.19
CA CYS A 100 -8.45 10.03 8.07
C CYS A 100 -7.22 9.16 8.37
N TYR A 101 -6.82 8.39 7.38
CA TYR A 101 -5.62 7.57 7.44
C TYR A 101 -4.74 7.85 6.22
N GLU A 102 -3.45 8.04 6.42
CA GLU A 102 -2.47 7.93 5.33
C GLU A 102 -2.22 6.45 5.06
N VAL A 103 -2.28 6.01 3.80
CA VAL A 103 -2.13 4.61 3.41
C VAL A 103 -0.81 4.42 2.68
N TYR A 104 0.10 3.66 3.29
CA TYR A 104 1.42 3.38 2.71
C TYR A 104 1.37 2.25 1.67
N GLY A 105 0.39 1.35 1.78
CA GLY A 105 0.17 0.30 0.81
C GLY A 105 -0.89 -0.70 1.27
N ALA A 106 -1.51 -1.35 0.30
CA ALA A 106 -2.45 -2.45 0.52
C ALA A 106 -2.13 -3.58 -0.48
N ASN A 107 -1.72 -4.74 0.03
CA ASN A 107 -1.35 -5.90 -0.77
C ASN A 107 -0.35 -5.58 -1.92
N ALA A 108 0.56 -4.63 -1.69
CA ALA A 108 1.57 -4.24 -2.66
C ALA A 108 2.46 -5.45 -2.96
N ASP A 109 2.70 -5.72 -4.25
CA ASP A 109 3.49 -6.88 -4.69
C ASP A 109 3.02 -8.23 -4.11
N ASN A 110 1.72 -8.34 -3.81
CA ASN A 110 1.10 -9.52 -3.19
C ASN A 110 1.69 -9.88 -1.80
N ASN A 111 2.17 -8.87 -1.06
CA ASN A 111 2.76 -9.06 0.27
C ASN A 111 1.74 -9.35 1.38
N ARG A 112 0.43 -9.30 1.08
CA ARG A 112 -0.66 -9.48 2.04
C ARG A 112 -0.66 -8.47 3.20
N THR A 113 0.01 -7.32 3.06
CA THR A 113 0.10 -6.30 4.10
C THR A 113 -0.76 -5.08 3.77
N LEU A 114 -1.48 -4.58 4.75
CA LEU A 114 -2.08 -3.25 4.74
C LEU A 114 -1.40 -2.43 5.82
N SER A 115 -0.88 -1.26 5.45
CA SER A 115 -0.21 -0.35 6.37
C SER A 115 -0.82 1.04 6.25
N MET A 116 -1.30 1.57 7.38
CA MET A 116 -1.95 2.87 7.44
C MET A 116 -1.61 3.62 8.73
N ARG A 117 -1.45 4.93 8.66
CA ARG A 117 -1.26 5.80 9.82
C ARG A 117 -2.53 6.61 10.07
N GLU A 118 -3.11 6.49 11.26
CA GLU A 118 -4.19 7.38 11.67
C GLU A 118 -3.64 8.79 11.89
N MET A 119 -4.28 9.79 11.28
CA MET A 119 -3.68 11.12 11.14
C MET A 119 -3.81 12.01 12.38
N ARG A 120 -4.75 11.74 13.29
CA ARG A 120 -4.99 12.53 14.50
C ARG A 120 -4.02 12.18 15.63
N ILE A 121 -3.71 10.90 15.81
CA ILE A 121 -2.83 10.38 16.86
C ILE A 121 -1.50 9.88 16.34
N GLY A 122 -1.33 9.77 15.01
CA GLY A 122 -0.08 9.33 14.39
C GLY A 122 0.24 7.86 14.56
N LYS A 123 -0.69 7.04 15.07
CA LYS A 123 -0.48 5.59 15.28
C LYS A 123 -0.43 4.88 13.93
N LEU A 124 0.62 4.09 13.72
CA LEU A 124 0.75 3.15 12.61
C LEU A 124 -0.01 1.87 12.94
N PHE A 125 -0.84 1.42 12.01
CA PHE A 125 -1.53 0.15 12.04
C PHE A 125 -1.03 -0.72 10.90
N ILE A 126 -0.76 -1.98 11.20
CA ILE A 126 -0.34 -2.99 10.24
C ILE A 126 -1.31 -4.16 10.32
N TYR A 127 -1.78 -4.61 9.17
CA TYR A 127 -2.72 -5.72 9.06
C TYR A 127 -2.24 -6.74 8.03
N THR A 128 -2.59 -8.00 8.27
CA THR A 128 -2.39 -9.11 7.34
C THR A 128 -3.71 -9.49 6.66
N LYS A 129 -3.68 -9.61 5.33
CA LYS A 129 -4.81 -10.07 4.52
C LYS A 129 -5.10 -11.54 4.81
N GLN A 130 -6.37 -11.91 4.97
CA GLN A 130 -6.83 -13.29 5.12
C GLN A 130 -7.02 -13.97 3.77
#